data_AF-A0A5E6NJV2-F1
#
_entry.id   AF-A0A5E6NJV2-F1
#
_cell.length_a   1.000
_cell.length_b   1.000
_cell.length_c   1.000
_cell.angle_alpha   90.00
_cell.angle_beta   90.00
_cell.angle_gamma   90.00
#
_symmetry.space_group_name_H-M   'P 1'
#
loop_
_entity.id
_entity.type
_entity.pdbx_description
1 polymer ?
#
loop_
_entity_poly.entity_id
_entity_poly.type
_entity_poly.pdbx_seq_one_letter_code
_entity_poly.pdbx_strand_id
1 'polypeptide(L)'
;MNKIFTLRSPLYIKYPNGETRVIEEIFQHPEGILYFELFWEKDPRYGIHLIKGKITGDGPWRVGECSFHLLGCNHTHPQMCEMHSFLAARIVTKLKPI
;
A
#
# COMPACT_ATOMS: atom_id res chain seq x y z
N MET A 1 16.70 -9.36 2.48
CA MET A 1 15.53 -8.76 1.81
C MET A 1 14.53 -8.36 2.88
N ASN A 2 13.98 -7.15 2.85
CA ASN A 2 13.05 -6.69 3.90
C ASN A 2 11.66 -7.35 3.72
N LYS A 3 11.03 -7.79 4.82
CA LYS A 3 9.77 -8.55 4.78
C LYS A 3 8.64 -7.79 4.10
N ILE A 4 8.62 -6.46 4.18
CA ILE A 4 7.59 -5.61 3.56
C ILE A 4 7.39 -5.91 2.06
N PHE A 5 8.43 -6.31 1.33
CA PHE A 5 8.37 -6.63 -0.10
C PHE A 5 7.96 -8.07 -0.43
N THR A 6 7.79 -8.91 0.60
CA THR A 6 7.43 -10.32 0.45
C THR A 6 6.02 -10.63 0.97
N LEU A 7 5.34 -9.64 1.54
CA LEU A 7 4.01 -9.81 2.09
C LEU A 7 2.97 -9.85 0.97
N ARG A 8 1.97 -10.71 1.16
CA ARG A 8 0.78 -10.76 0.28
C ARG A 8 -0.40 -9.98 0.85
N SER A 9 -0.32 -9.60 2.13
CA SER A 9 -1.37 -8.84 2.77
C SER A 9 -1.33 -7.39 2.28
N PRO A 10 -2.50 -6.76 2.05
CA PRO A 10 -2.56 -5.38 1.62
C PRO A 10 -1.93 -4.45 2.65
N LEU A 11 -1.33 -3.37 2.17
CA LEU A 11 -0.65 -2.37 2.98
C LEU A 11 -1.32 -1.01 2.84
N TYR A 12 -1.15 -0.17 3.85
CA TYR A 12 -1.41 1.27 3.75
C TYR A 12 -0.23 2.06 4.32
N ILE A 13 -0.03 3.25 3.77
CA ILE A 13 0.93 4.23 4.28
C ILE A 13 0.21 5.26 5.15
N LYS A 14 0.84 5.67 6.24
CA LYS A 14 0.46 6.81 7.07
C LYS A 14 1.54 7.89 6.99
N TYR A 15 1.11 9.07 6.59
CA TYR A 15 1.93 10.28 6.49
C TYR A 15 1.98 11.04 7.83
N PRO A 16 2.99 11.89 8.05
CA PRO A 16 3.11 12.68 9.28
C PRO A 16 1.96 13.68 9.48
N ASN A 17 1.31 14.12 8.40
CA ASN A 17 0.11 14.98 8.44
C ASN A 17 -1.17 14.22 8.87
N GLY A 18 -1.08 12.91 9.13
CA GLY A 18 -2.23 12.06 9.49
C GLY A 18 -2.96 11.46 8.28
N GLU A 19 -2.62 11.86 7.06
CA GLU A 19 -3.17 11.29 5.84
C GLU A 19 -2.77 9.82 5.69
N THR A 20 -3.67 9.03 5.13
CA THR A 20 -3.48 7.60 4.92
C THR A 20 -3.89 7.22 3.51
N ARG A 21 -3.11 6.34 2.87
CA ARG A 21 -3.35 5.88 1.51
C ARG A 21 -3.16 4.38 1.41
N VAL A 22 -4.03 3.72 0.65
CA VAL A 22 -3.93 2.27 0.39
C VAL A 22 -2.91 2.05 -0.71
N ILE A 23 -2.07 1.05 -0.53
CA ILE A 23 -1.01 0.67 -1.47
C ILE A 23 -1.55 -0.45 -2.36
N GLU A 24 -1.49 -0.24 -3.68
CA GLU A 24 -1.79 -1.26 -4.68
C GLU A 24 -0.57 -2.16 -4.90
N GLU A 25 0.59 -1.56 -5.11
CA GLU A 25 1.85 -2.27 -5.36
C GLU A 25 3.03 -1.57 -4.68
N ILE A 26 4.04 -2.34 -4.29
CA ILE A 26 5.21 -1.85 -3.56
C ILE A 26 6.51 -2.44 -4.12
N PHE A 27 7.50 -1.57 -4.32
CA PHE A 27 8.79 -1.93 -4.92
C PHE A 27 9.95 -1.41 -4.06
N GLN A 28 11.02 -2.21 -4.01
CA GLN A 28 12.27 -1.78 -3.41
C GLN A 28 12.95 -0.77 -4.33
N HIS A 29 13.35 0.38 -3.77
CA HIS A 29 14.08 1.42 -4.50
C HIS A 29 15.41 1.73 -3.80
N PRO A 30 16.51 2.06 -4.50
CA PRO A 30 17.79 2.40 -3.86
C PRO A 30 17.69 3.53 -2.83
N GLU A 31 16.79 4.49 -3.04
CA GLU A 31 16.56 5.61 -2.13
C GLU A 31 15.49 5.34 -1.04
N GLY A 32 14.77 4.20 -1.08
CA GLY A 32 13.70 3.89 -0.13
C GLY A 32 12.62 2.96 -0.69
N ILE A 33 11.36 3.41 -0.67
CA ILE A 33 10.21 2.63 -1.14
C ILE A 33 9.48 3.38 -2.24
N LEU A 34 9.31 2.73 -3.39
CA LEU A 34 8.40 3.15 -4.44
C LEU A 34 7.08 2.39 -4.26
N TYR A 35 5.96 3.09 -4.22
CA TYR A 35 4.65 2.45 -4.13
C TYR A 35 3.64 3.10 -5.07
N PHE A 36 2.67 2.31 -5.51
CA PHE A 36 1.55 2.76 -6.32
C PHE A 36 0.32 2.86 -5.42
N GLU A 37 -0.36 4.00 -5.47
CA GLU A 37 -1.60 4.19 -4.73
C GLU A 37 -2.74 3.38 -5.36
N LEU A 38 -3.69 2.91 -4.54
CA LEU A 38 -4.88 2.24 -5.02
C LEU A 38 -5.61 3.11 -6.06
N PHE A 39 -5.87 2.54 -7.25
CA PHE A 39 -6.51 3.20 -8.40
C PHE A 39 -5.66 4.22 -9.17
N TRP A 40 -4.33 4.23 -8.99
CA TRP A 40 -3.42 5.13 -9.71
C TRP A 40 -3.59 5.12 -11.24
N GLU A 41 -3.94 3.97 -11.86
CA GLU A 41 -4.14 3.90 -13.32
C GLU A 41 -5.44 4.56 -13.81
N LYS A 42 -6.43 4.72 -12.93
CA LYS A 42 -7.81 5.07 -13.32
C LYS A 42 -8.16 6.51 -13.01
N ASP A 43 -7.50 7.12 -12.04
CA ASP A 43 -7.80 8.46 -11.57
C ASP A 43 -6.50 9.23 -11.33
N PRO A 44 -6.29 10.36 -12.02
CA PRO A 44 -5.05 11.14 -11.93
C PRO A 44 -4.82 11.79 -10.56
N ARG A 45 -5.80 11.74 -9.65
CA ARG A 45 -5.64 12.18 -8.26
C ARG A 45 -4.76 11.22 -7.44
N TYR A 46 -4.69 9.96 -7.86
CA TYR A 46 -3.85 8.94 -7.24
C TYR A 46 -2.56 8.77 -8.02
N GLY A 47 -1.47 8.48 -7.32
CA GLY A 47 -0.15 8.58 -7.91
C GLY A 47 0.79 7.42 -7.61
N ILE A 48 1.96 7.52 -8.22
CA ILE A 48 3.15 6.74 -7.91
C ILE A 48 4.03 7.60 -7.01
N HIS A 49 4.47 7.04 -5.88
CA HIS A 49 5.18 7.79 -4.86
C HIS A 49 6.49 7.12 -4.48
N LEU A 50 7.57 7.90 -4.42
CA LEU A 50 8.84 7.48 -3.85
C LEU A 50 9.01 8.09 -2.45
N ILE A 51 8.97 7.24 -1.44
CA ILE A 51 9.27 7.61 -0.06
C ILE A 51 10.75 7.34 0.20
N LYS A 52 11.53 8.41 0.35
CA LYS A 52 12.97 8.33 0.59
C LYS A 52 13.27 8.04 2.06
N GLY A 53 14.27 7.20 2.30
CA GLY A 53 14.79 6.91 3.63
C GLY A 53 15.16 5.45 3.83
N LYS A 54 15.86 5.18 4.93
CA LYS A 54 16.18 3.81 5.34
C LYS A 54 14.93 3.13 5.88
N ILE A 55 14.68 1.91 5.41
CA ILE A 55 13.59 1.07 5.92
C ILE A 55 14.00 0.49 7.28
N THR A 56 13.17 0.74 8.29
CA THR A 56 13.37 0.24 9.67
C THR A 56 12.10 -0.43 10.19
N GLY A 57 12.26 -1.30 11.20
CA GLY A 57 11.19 -2.11 11.77
C GLY A 57 10.92 -3.40 11.00
N ASP A 58 10.15 -4.29 11.62
CA ASP A 58 9.70 -5.58 11.07
C ASP A 58 8.18 -5.64 10.90
N GLY A 59 7.53 -4.47 10.91
CA GLY A 59 6.08 -4.30 10.94
C GLY A 59 5.61 -3.67 12.26
N PRO A 60 4.87 -2.55 12.23
CA PRO A 60 4.80 -1.59 11.12
C PRO A 60 6.20 -1.09 10.73
N TRP A 61 6.41 -0.84 9.44
CA TRP A 61 7.71 -0.37 8.91
C TRP A 61 7.75 1.15 8.87
N ARG A 62 8.95 1.73 9.06
CA ARG A 62 9.17 3.18 8.94
C ARG A 62 10.17 3.50 7.84
N VAL A 63 9.88 4.53 7.06
CA VAL A 63 10.74 5.06 5.99
C VAL A 63 10.61 6.58 5.97
N GLY A 64 11.70 7.28 6.28
CA GLY A 64 11.65 8.71 6.58
C GLY A 64 10.64 8.98 7.70
N GLU A 65 9.74 9.94 7.48
CA GLU A 65 8.67 10.31 8.42
C GLU A 65 7.38 9.50 8.23
N CYS A 66 7.36 8.56 7.27
CA CYS A 66 6.17 7.76 6.95
C CYS A 66 6.23 6.39 7.63
N SER A 67 5.04 5.80 7.84
CA SER A 67 4.92 4.44 8.35
C SER A 67 3.99 3.58 7.49
N PHE A 68 4.36 2.31 7.31
CA PHE A 68 3.66 1.33 6.49
C PHE A 68 3.08 0.24 7.40
N HIS A 69 1.82 -0.08 7.19
CA HIS A 69 1.02 -0.92 8.06
C HIS A 69 0.25 -1.95 7.25
N LEU A 70 -0.04 -3.10 7.87
CA LEU A 70 -0.95 -4.08 7.33
C LEU A 70 -2.38 -3.52 7.36
N LEU A 71 -3.05 -3.53 6.21
CA LEU A 71 -4.46 -3.17 6.10
C LEU A 71 -5.31 -4.30 6.72
N GLY A 72 -6.31 -3.92 7.53
CA GLY A 72 -7.25 -4.86 8.14
C GLY A 72 -6.76 -5.56 9.41
N CYS A 73 -5.54 -5.28 9.89
CA CYS A 73 -5.16 -5.71 11.24
C CYS A 73 -6.00 -4.99 12.30
N ASN A 74 -6.58 -5.74 13.24
CA ASN A 74 -7.37 -5.26 14.38
C ASN A 74 -8.59 -4.38 14.03
N HIS A 75 -9.30 -4.65 12.92
CA HIS A 75 -10.48 -3.89 12.48
C HIS A 75 -10.23 -2.39 12.20
N THR A 76 -8.99 -2.00 11.94
CA THR A 76 -8.67 -0.61 11.62
C THR A 76 -9.00 -0.28 10.16
N HIS A 77 -9.57 0.92 9.94
CA HIS A 77 -9.90 1.49 8.62
C HIS A 77 -10.90 0.64 7.78
N PRO A 78 -12.14 0.43 8.26
CA PRO A 78 -13.14 -0.39 7.56
C PRO A 78 -13.42 0.10 6.13
N GLN A 79 -13.44 1.41 5.89
CA GLN A 79 -13.63 2.00 4.57
C GLN A 79 -12.49 1.66 3.59
N MET A 80 -11.24 1.60 4.08
CA MET A 80 -10.09 1.21 3.24
C MET A 80 -10.10 -0.28 2.93
N CYS A 81 -10.54 -1.11 3.88
CA CYS A 81 -10.73 -2.54 3.66
C CYS A 81 -11.82 -2.80 2.61
N GLU A 82 -12.92 -2.06 2.65
CA GLU A 82 -13.99 -2.12 1.65
C GLU A 82 -13.49 -1.70 0.27
N MET A 83 -12.77 -0.58 0.19
CA MET A 83 -12.20 -0.05 -1.05
C MET A 83 -11.23 -1.05 -1.71
N HIS A 84 -10.35 -1.67 -0.92
CA HIS A 84 -9.46 -2.74 -1.40
C HIS A 84 -10.25 -3.98 -1.85
N SER A 85 -11.27 -4.41 -1.08
CA SER A 85 -12.10 -5.57 -1.42
C SER A 85 -12.85 -5.38 -2.75
N PHE A 86 -13.33 -4.16 -3.01
CA PHE A 86 -13.97 -3.81 -4.28
C PHE A 86 -13.02 -3.94 -5.48
N LEU A 87 -11.77 -3.49 -5.35
CA LEU A 87 -10.78 -3.67 -6.40
C LEU A 87 -10.43 -5.15 -6.60
N ALA A 88 -10.19 -5.89 -5.51
CA ALA A 88 -9.85 -7.31 -5.57
C ALA A 88 -10.94 -8.14 -6.27
N ALA A 89 -12.22 -7.89 -5.96
CA ALA A 89 -13.35 -8.56 -6.61
C ALA A 89 -13.43 -8.23 -8.13
N ARG A 90 -13.06 -7.01 -8.54
CA ARG A 90 -12.99 -6.62 -9.95
C ARG A 90 -11.86 -7.29 -10.72
N ILE A 91 -10.72 -7.56 -10.08
CA ILE A 91 -9.62 -8.29 -10.73
C ILE A 91 -10.02 -9.75 -10.95
N VAL A 92 -10.64 -10.40 -9.95
CA VAL A 92 -11.11 -11.79 -10.06
C VAL A 92 -12.17 -11.96 -11.16
N THR A 93 -13.04 -10.98 -11.35
CA THR A 93 -14.07 -11.03 -12.41
C THR A 93 -13.52 -10.80 -13.81
N LYS A 94 -12.40 -10.07 -13.97
CA LYS A 94 -11.70 -9.93 -15.26
C LYS A 94 -10.81 -11.13 -15.62
N LEU A 95 -10.52 -12.02 -14.68
CA LEU A 95 -9.69 -13.20 -14.88
C LEU A 95 -10.48 -14.50 -15.13
N LYS A 96 -11.81 -14.44 -15.27
CA LYS A 96 -12.55 -15.59 -15.82
C LYS A 96 -12.28 -15.67 -17.32
N PRO A 97 -11.59 -16.71 -17.81
CA PRO A 97 -11.51 -16.96 -19.25
C PRO A 97 -12.94 -17.30 -19.72
N ILE A 98 -13.30 -16.78 -20.89
CA ILE A 98 -14.40 -17.32 -21.71
C ILE A 98 -13.93 -18.66 -22.25
#